data_AF-A0A9N8LL26-F1
#
_entry.id   AF-A0A9N8LL26-F1
#
_cell.length_a   1.000
_cell.length_b   1.000
_cell.length_c   1.000
_cell.angle_alpha   90.00
_cell.angle_beta   90.00
_cell.angle_gamma   90.00
#
_symmetry.space_group_name_H-M   'P 1'
#
loop_
_entity.id
_entity.type
_entity.pdbx_description
1 polymer ?
#
loop_
_entity_poly.entity_id
_entity_poly.type
_entity_poly.pdbx_seq_one_letter_code
_entity_poly.pdbx_strand_id
1 'polypeptide(L)'
;WQNFIGSDPIQSGALVSFANAAKVGCDSQVTIRYGVSYVSAAQACANAEEEIGPNWDFAAVEAASRSQWNEKLNRIVLSPNTTDEVARLFYSSMYRSFLSPNNATLEAPFPTKTSYFDGLYCT
;
A
#
# COMPACT_ATOMS: atom_id res chain seq x y z
N TRP A 1 -24.68 15.97 0.19
CA TRP A 1 -24.16 14.65 -0.20
C TRP A 1 -25.05 13.60 0.42
N GLN A 2 -25.89 12.94 -0.37
CA GLN A 2 -26.79 11.85 0.07
C GLN A 2 -26.19 10.52 -0.40
N ASN A 3 -26.00 9.59 0.52
CA ASN A 3 -25.59 8.22 0.21
C ASN A 3 -26.81 7.45 -0.35
N PHE A 4 -26.68 6.93 -1.57
CA PHE A 4 -27.72 6.17 -2.28
C PHE A 4 -27.73 4.66 -1.95
N ILE A 5 -26.89 4.22 -1.01
CA ILE A 5 -26.76 2.81 -0.61
C ILE A 5 -27.06 2.77 0.89
N GLY A 6 -28.30 2.42 1.22
CA GLY A 6 -28.94 2.69 2.51
C GLY A 6 -28.23 2.12 3.73
N SER A 7 -27.62 3.00 4.52
CA SER A 7 -27.55 2.98 5.99
C SER A 7 -27.05 4.35 6.46
N ASP A 8 -27.33 4.72 7.71
CA ASP A 8 -26.69 5.89 8.32
C ASP A 8 -25.17 5.69 8.28
N PRO A 9 -24.37 6.69 7.89
CA PRO A 9 -22.92 6.55 7.85
C PRO A 9 -22.42 6.19 9.26
N ILE A 10 -21.80 5.02 9.39
CA ILE A 10 -21.07 4.66 10.61
C ILE A 10 -19.86 5.59 10.69
N GLN A 11 -19.91 6.54 11.62
CA GLN A 11 -18.81 7.45 11.90
C GLN A 11 -17.98 6.89 13.05
N SER A 12 -16.73 6.51 12.75
CA SER A 12 -15.78 5.98 13.72
C SER A 12 -14.45 6.71 13.60
N GLY A 13 -13.79 6.91 14.72
CA GLY A 13 -12.47 7.54 14.78
C GLY A 13 -11.79 7.25 16.11
N ALA A 14 -10.47 7.41 16.15
CA ALA A 14 -9.67 7.26 17.36
C ALA A 14 -8.76 8.47 17.52
N LEU A 15 -8.56 8.93 18.75
CA LEU A 15 -7.58 9.93 19.11
C LEU A 15 -6.46 9.25 19.90
N VAL A 16 -5.24 9.32 19.38
CA VAL A 16 -4.05 8.79 20.04
C VAL A 16 -3.15 9.97 20.40
N SER A 17 -2.66 9.98 21.64
CA SER A 17 -1.70 10.98 22.12
C SER A 17 -0.47 10.28 22.71
N PHE A 18 0.68 10.93 22.56
CA PHE A 18 1.96 10.44 23.08
C PHE A 18 2.41 11.38 24.18
N ALA A 19 2.81 10.83 25.34
CA ALA A 19 3.14 11.61 26.54
C ALA A 19 4.24 12.66 26.31
N ASN A 20 5.15 12.38 25.37
CA ASN A 20 6.20 13.29 24.91
C ASN A 20 5.87 13.82 23.52
N ALA A 21 4.71 14.49 23.38
CA ALA A 21 4.40 15.20 22.16
C ALA A 21 5.56 16.16 21.85
N ALA A 22 6.12 16.02 20.65
CA ALA A 22 7.19 16.86 20.14
C ALA A 22 6.97 18.31 20.57
N LYS A 23 7.92 18.92 21.28
CA LYS A 23 7.92 20.38 21.31
C LYS A 23 7.99 20.86 19.86
N VAL A 24 7.21 21.87 19.50
CA VAL A 24 7.30 22.50 18.18
C VAL A 24 8.77 22.86 17.94
N GLY A 25 9.41 22.25 16.94
CA GLY A 25 10.85 22.41 16.64
C GLY A 25 11.79 21.30 17.12
N CYS A 26 11.29 20.20 17.69
CA CYS A 26 12.08 18.98 17.91
C CYS A 26 11.74 17.92 16.85
N ASP A 27 12.76 17.20 16.35
CA ASP A 27 12.59 16.02 15.48
C ASP A 27 11.98 14.88 16.29
N SER A 28 10.66 14.82 16.35
CA SER A 28 9.93 13.68 16.90
C SER A 28 9.21 12.97 15.77
N GLN A 29 9.61 11.73 15.53
CA GLN A 29 9.00 10.88 14.52
C GLN A 29 8.11 9.84 15.21
N VAL A 30 6.87 9.72 14.75
CA VAL A 30 6.00 8.61 15.10
C VAL A 30 5.88 7.72 13.87
N THR A 31 6.35 6.49 13.98
CA THR A 31 6.22 5.50 12.92
C THR A 31 5.02 4.60 13.20
N ILE A 32 4.19 4.40 12.18
CA ILE A 32 2.99 3.58 12.27
C ILE A 32 3.11 2.45 11.25
N ARG A 33 2.83 1.23 11.72
CA ARG A 33 2.65 0.06 10.89
C ARG A 33 1.20 -0.38 11.02
N TYR A 34 0.54 -0.65 9.90
CA TYR A 34 -0.81 -1.17 9.86
C TYR A 34 -0.93 -2.22 8.77
N GLY A 35 -1.83 -3.17 8.96
CA GLY A 35 -2.19 -4.16 7.94
C GLY A 35 -3.65 -4.02 7.54
N VAL A 36 -3.99 -4.61 6.40
CA VAL A 36 -5.34 -4.66 5.88
C VAL A 36 -5.69 -6.11 5.62
N SER A 37 -6.93 -6.50 5.95
CA SER A 37 -7.47 -7.81 5.63
C SER A 37 -8.98 -7.72 5.47
N TYR A 38 -9.52 -8.48 4.52
CA TYR A 38 -10.95 -8.71 4.33
C TYR A 38 -11.47 -9.87 5.19
N VAL A 39 -10.56 -10.65 5.79
CA VAL A 39 -10.89 -11.81 6.64
C VAL A 39 -11.13 -11.38 8.08
N SER A 40 -10.16 -10.72 8.72
CA SER A 40 -10.29 -10.29 10.12
C SER A 40 -9.21 -9.29 10.55
N ALA A 41 -9.42 -8.61 11.68
CA ALA A 41 -8.40 -7.78 12.31
C ALA A 41 -7.16 -8.61 12.73
N ALA A 42 -7.33 -9.86 13.14
CA ALA A 42 -6.21 -10.74 13.49
C ALA A 42 -5.35 -11.08 12.25
N GLN A 43 -5.99 -11.34 11.12
CA GLN A 43 -5.30 -11.55 9.84
C GLN A 43 -4.58 -10.27 9.38
N ALA A 44 -5.21 -9.10 9.53
CA ALA A 44 -4.56 -7.82 9.24
C ALA A 44 -3.28 -7.61 10.08
N CYS A 45 -3.32 -7.94 11.37
CA CYS A 45 -2.12 -7.91 12.21
C CYS A 45 -1.05 -8.90 11.74
N ALA A 46 -1.44 -10.14 11.41
CA ALA A 46 -0.53 -11.16 10.91
C ALA A 46 0.15 -10.75 9.59
N ASN A 47 -0.60 -10.19 8.64
CA ASN A 47 -0.05 -9.68 7.38
C ASN A 47 1.00 -8.59 7.64
N ALA A 48 0.69 -7.62 8.51
CA ALA A 48 1.64 -6.56 8.85
C ALA A 48 2.91 -7.08 9.54
N GLU A 49 2.79 -8.11 10.36
CA GLU A 49 3.92 -8.76 11.02
C GLU A 49 4.77 -9.58 10.06
N GLU A 50 4.14 -10.31 9.13
CA GLU A 50 4.81 -11.13 8.13
C GLU A 50 5.54 -10.27 7.09
N GLU A 51 4.89 -9.21 6.57
CA GLU A 51 5.43 -8.40 5.48
C GLU A 51 6.51 -7.41 5.94
N ILE A 52 6.34 -6.79 7.11
CA ILE A 52 7.21 -5.70 7.59
C ILE A 52 8.14 -6.17 8.71
N GLY A 53 7.79 -7.24 9.44
CA GLY A 53 8.59 -7.78 10.53
C GLY A 53 8.51 -6.95 11.83
N PRO A 54 8.86 -7.53 13.00
CA PRO A 54 8.71 -6.87 14.30
C PRO A 54 9.71 -5.73 14.56
N ASN A 55 10.90 -5.75 13.93
CA ASN A 55 11.97 -4.77 14.12
C ASN A 55 12.21 -3.96 12.84
N TRP A 56 11.15 -3.32 12.35
CA TRP A 56 11.17 -2.65 11.06
C TRP A 56 11.80 -1.26 11.14
N ASP A 57 12.44 -0.87 10.04
CA ASP A 57 12.99 0.47 9.82
C ASP A 57 12.27 1.10 8.63
N PHE A 58 11.75 2.33 8.79
CA PHE A 58 10.94 2.97 7.75
C PHE A 58 11.73 3.18 6.46
N ALA A 59 13.00 3.60 6.57
CA ALA A 59 13.83 3.85 5.39
C ALA A 59 14.17 2.54 4.66
N ALA A 60 14.39 1.44 5.41
CA ALA A 60 14.59 0.12 4.83
C ALA A 60 13.34 -0.37 4.08
N VAL A 61 12.15 -0.18 4.65
CA VAL A 61 10.87 -0.51 3.99
C VAL A 61 10.70 0.30 2.70
N GLU A 62 10.94 1.61 2.75
CA GLU A 62 10.85 2.49 1.58
C GLU A 62 11.84 2.06 0.48
N ALA A 63 13.09 1.77 0.85
CA ALA A 63 14.11 1.32 -0.07
C ALA A 63 13.76 -0.02 -0.73
N ALA A 64 13.24 -0.97 0.06
CA ALA A 64 12.77 -2.25 -0.45
C ALA A 64 11.62 -2.09 -1.45
N SER A 65 10.62 -1.24 -1.13
CA SER A 65 9.53 -0.92 -2.07
C SER A 65 10.03 -0.28 -3.36
N ARG A 66 10.96 0.68 -3.25
CA ARG A 66 11.56 1.35 -4.42
C ARG A 66 12.34 0.37 -5.29
N SER A 67 13.08 -0.55 -4.69
CA SER A 67 13.82 -1.60 -5.41
C SER A 67 12.87 -2.50 -6.20
N GLN A 68 11.79 -2.97 -5.57
CA GLN A 68 10.80 -3.82 -6.23
C GLN A 68 10.10 -3.11 -7.40
N TRP A 69 9.80 -1.81 -7.26
CA TRP A 69 9.25 -1.01 -8.35
C TRP A 69 10.23 -0.83 -9.50
N ASN A 70 11.50 -0.52 -9.19
CA ASN A 70 12.54 -0.40 -10.20
C ASN A 70 12.73 -1.71 -10.97
N GLU A 71 12.68 -2.87 -10.30
CA GLU A 71 12.72 -4.17 -10.97
C GLU A 71 11.58 -4.35 -11.98
N LYS A 72 10.35 -3.94 -11.62
CA LYS A 72 9.19 -4.04 -12.52
C LYS A 72 9.27 -3.07 -13.69
N LEU A 73 9.63 -1.81 -13.42
CA LEU A 73 9.66 -0.74 -14.42
C LEU A 73 10.84 -0.88 -15.38
N ASN A 74 11.98 -1.41 -14.92
CA ASN A 74 13.16 -1.65 -15.76
C ASN A 74 13.00 -2.80 -16.77
N ARG A 75 11.86 -3.49 -16.78
CA ARG A 75 11.57 -4.52 -17.80
C ARG A 75 11.46 -3.95 -19.21
N ILE A 76 11.17 -2.66 -19.33
CA ILE A 76 11.16 -1.94 -20.62
C ILE A 76 12.12 -0.76 -20.51
N VAL A 77 13.12 -0.76 -21.38
CA VAL A 77 14.11 0.31 -21.49
C VAL A 77 13.81 1.12 -22.74
N LEU A 78 13.53 2.41 -22.55
CA LEU A 78 13.27 3.34 -23.65
C LEU A 78 14.57 3.71 -24.37
N SER A 79 14.45 4.18 -25.61
CA SER A 79 15.61 4.66 -26.37
C SER A 79 16.31 5.80 -25.63
N PRO A 80 17.66 5.89 -25.67
CA PRO A 80 18.39 7.04 -25.12
C PRO A 80 17.97 8.40 -25.71
N ASN A 81 17.32 8.40 -26.88
CA ASN A 81 16.83 9.60 -27.56
C ASN A 81 15.38 9.95 -27.18
N THR A 82 14.72 9.17 -26.33
CA THR A 82 13.37 9.46 -25.84
C THR A 82 13.40 10.71 -24.96
N THR A 83 12.48 11.64 -25.18
CA THR A 83 12.38 12.85 -24.36
C THR A 83 11.94 12.50 -22.94
N ASP A 84 12.39 13.30 -21.97
CA ASP A 84 11.97 13.18 -20.57
C ASP A 84 10.46 13.16 -20.39
N GLU A 85 9.73 13.95 -21.18
CA GLU A 85 8.26 14.02 -21.13
C GLU A 85 7.63 12.68 -21.51
N VAL A 86 8.07 12.09 -22.62
CA VAL A 86 7.58 10.78 -23.07
C VAL A 86 7.99 9.68 -22.09
N ALA A 87 9.21 9.74 -21.55
CA ALA A 87 9.69 8.79 -20.55
C ALA A 87 8.84 8.84 -19.27
N ARG A 88 8.54 10.04 -18.74
CA ARG A 88 7.67 10.22 -17.57
C ARG A 88 6.26 9.73 -17.84
N LEU A 89 5.68 10.05 -19.01
CA LEU A 89 4.35 9.58 -19.38
C LEU A 89 4.30 8.04 -19.46
N PHE A 90 5.27 7.43 -20.11
CA PHE A 90 5.36 5.98 -20.25
C PHE A 90 5.49 5.28 -18.89
N TYR A 91 6.51 5.61 -18.09
CA TYR A 91 6.74 4.94 -16.81
C TYR A 91 5.62 5.20 -15.81
N SER A 92 5.00 6.39 -15.82
CA SER A 92 3.82 6.65 -14.98
C SER A 92 2.61 5.82 -15.42
N SER A 93 2.42 5.60 -16.72
CA SER A 93 1.32 4.77 -17.24
C SER A 93 1.55 3.28 -16.94
N MET A 94 2.79 2.82 -17.11
CA MET A 94 3.22 1.46 -16.76
C MET A 94 3.04 1.20 -15.25
N TYR A 95 3.44 2.13 -14.38
CA TYR A 95 3.18 2.06 -12.95
C TYR A 95 1.68 1.86 -12.65
N ARG A 96 0.81 2.67 -13.26
CA ARG A 96 -0.64 2.58 -13.06
C ARG A 96 -1.23 1.25 -13.51
N SER A 97 -0.70 0.63 -14.56
CA SER A 97 -1.16 -0.70 -15.00
C SER A 97 -0.88 -1.82 -14.00
N PHE A 98 0.03 -1.63 -13.04
CA PHE A 98 0.32 -2.60 -11.98
C PHE A 98 -0.50 -2.38 -10.70
N LEU A 99 -1.30 -1.31 -10.62
CA LEU A 99 -2.14 -1.03 -9.44
C LEU A 99 -3.41 -1.90 -9.38
N SER A 100 -3.73 -2.60 -10.47
CA SER A 100 -4.86 -3.52 -10.52
C SER A 100 -4.56 -4.64 -11.53
N PRO A 101 -4.95 -5.90 -11.27
CA PRO A 101 -5.65 -6.36 -10.05
C PRO A 101 -4.70 -6.44 -8.84
N ASN A 102 -5.27 -6.32 -7.63
CA ASN A 102 -4.53 -6.42 -6.38
C ASN A 102 -4.28 -7.87 -6.00
N ASN A 103 -3.13 -8.16 -5.37
CA ASN A 103 -2.88 -9.47 -4.79
C ASN A 103 -3.74 -9.64 -3.53
N ALA A 104 -4.68 -10.57 -3.58
CA ALA A 104 -5.60 -10.90 -2.50
C ALA A 104 -5.40 -12.35 -2.01
N THR A 105 -4.22 -12.94 -2.22
CA THR A 105 -3.97 -14.37 -1.96
C THR A 105 -4.30 -14.81 -0.54
N LEU A 106 -3.97 -13.99 0.47
CA LEU A 106 -4.31 -14.26 1.88
C LEU A 106 -5.71 -13.79 2.29
N GLU A 107 -6.44 -13.20 1.34
CA GLU A 107 -7.73 -12.52 1.55
C GLU A 107 -8.86 -13.18 0.77
N ALA A 108 -8.59 -14.32 0.14
CA ALA A 108 -9.58 -15.04 -0.66
C ALA A 108 -10.74 -15.52 0.23
N PRO A 109 -12.00 -15.41 -0.21
CA PRO A 109 -13.16 -15.89 0.54
C PRO A 109 -13.29 -17.43 0.55
N PHE A 110 -12.38 -18.13 -0.13
CA PHE A 110 -12.30 -19.58 -0.22
C PHE A 110 -10.85 -20.05 -0.09
N PRO A 111 -10.61 -21.29 0.36
CA PRO A 111 -9.26 -21.84 0.43
C PRO A 111 -8.60 -21.87 -0.94
N THR A 112 -7.46 -21.19 -1.10
CA THR A 112 -6.65 -21.22 -2.32
C THR A 112 -5.20 -21.59 -1.99
N LYS A 113 -4.58 -22.41 -2.85
CA LYS A 113 -3.15 -22.76 -2.78
C LYS A 113 -2.32 -22.02 -3.83
N THR A 114 -2.97 -21.18 -4.65
CA THR A 114 -2.37 -20.45 -5.75
C THR A 114 -2.67 -18.96 -5.60
N SER A 115 -1.90 -18.12 -6.27
CA SER A 115 -2.12 -16.68 -6.25
C SER A 115 -3.57 -16.33 -6.62
N TYR A 116 -4.22 -15.53 -5.79
CA TYR A 116 -5.54 -14.98 -6.04
C TYR A 116 -5.40 -13.47 -6.19
N PHE A 117 -5.89 -12.96 -7.33
CA PHE A 117 -5.88 -11.55 -7.65
C PHE A 117 -7.31 -11.07 -7.75
N ASP A 118 -7.59 -9.96 -7.08
CA ASP A 118 -8.91 -9.35 -7.07
C ASP A 118 -8.86 -7.94 -7.67
N GLY A 119 -9.81 -7.67 -8.56
CA GLY A 119 -10.01 -6.41 -9.25
C GLY A 119 -11.39 -5.80 -8.97
N LEU A 120 -12.11 -6.24 -7.93
CA LEU A 120 -13.48 -5.80 -7.57
C LEU A 120 -13.66 -4.28 -7.42
N TYR A 121 -12.57 -3.50 -7.53
CA TYR A 121 -12.58 -2.05 -7.59
C TYR A 121 -11.89 -1.54 -8.86
N CYS A 122 -12.46 -1.81 -10.03
CA CYS A 122 -12.30 -0.87 -11.15
C CYS A 122 -13.19 0.34 -10.84
N THR A 123 -12.58 1.40 -10.30
CA THR A 123 -13.14 2.77 -10.20
C THR A 123 -13.27 3.41 -11.57
#